data_AF-A0A7K9JL26-F1
#
_entry.id   AF-A0A7K9JL26-F1
#
_cell.length_a   1.000
_cell.length_b   1.000
_cell.length_c   1.000
_cell.angle_alpha   90.00
_cell.angle_beta   90.00
_cell.angle_gamma   90.00
#
_symmetry.space_group_name_H-M   'P 1'
#
loop_
_entity.id
_entity.type
_entity.pdbx_description
1 polymer ?
#
loop_
_entity_poly.entity_id
_entity_poly.type
_entity_poly.pdbx_seq_one_letter_code
_entity_poly.pdbx_strand_id
1 'polypeptide(L)' 'AGDAVLEYRLFYRRCYAEAAFASCRDVRLPATGGYAIATMCGRYGAELCTAQRWLDFQGDKNNGLAPLQIEFLLL' A
#
# COMPACT_ATOMS: atom_id res chain seq x y z
N ALA A 1 13.71 -28.91 -6.81
CA ALA A 1 13.14 -27.72 -6.14
C ALA A 1 13.05 -26.63 -7.20
N GLY A 2 11.92 -25.94 -7.31
CA GLY A 2 11.77 -24.84 -8.29
C GLY A 2 12.44 -23.56 -7.80
N ASP A 3 12.71 -22.63 -8.72
CA ASP A 3 13.27 -21.32 -8.39
C ASP A 3 12.25 -20.46 -7.64
N ALA A 4 12.69 -19.80 -6.57
CA ALA A 4 11.83 -18.94 -5.74
C ALA A 4 11.78 -17.51 -6.29
N VAL A 5 10.59 -16.92 -6.33
CA VAL A 5 10.39 -15.50 -6.67
C VAL A 5 10.57 -14.67 -5.40
N LEU A 6 11.61 -13.83 -5.38
CA LEU A 6 11.96 -12.99 -4.22
C LEU A 6 11.50 -11.53 -4.36
N GLU A 7 11.23 -11.07 -5.57
CA GLU A 7 10.81 -9.71 -5.90
C GLU A 7 10.17 -9.67 -7.29
N TYR A 8 9.20 -8.78 -7.50
CA TYR A 8 8.63 -8.53 -8.81
C TYR A 8 8.03 -7.12 -8.92
N ARG A 9 7.72 -6.72 -10.17
CA ARG A 9 7.06 -5.44 -10.48
C ARG A 9 5.61 -5.68 -10.90
N LEU A 10 4.71 -4.86 -10.42
CA LEU A 10 3.29 -4.92 -10.74
C LEU A 10 2.83 -3.61 -11.35
N PHE A 11 2.22 -3.69 -12.53
CA PHE A 11 1.80 -2.54 -13.31
C PHE A 11 0.29 -2.39 -13.21
N TYR A 12 -0.18 -1.27 -12.66
CA TYR A 12 -1.59 -0.92 -12.63
C TYR A 12 -1.86 0.33 -13.45
N ARG A 13 -3.07 0.42 -14.00
CA ARG A 13 -3.60 1.70 -14.47
C ARG A 13 -3.76 2.61 -13.26
N ARG A 14 -3.32 3.87 -13.36
CA ARG A 14 -3.42 4.85 -12.28
C ARG A 14 -4.84 5.02 -11.75
N CYS A 15 -5.83 5.11 -12.64
CA CYS A 15 -7.23 5.28 -12.25
C CYS A 15 -7.75 4.11 -11.40
N TYR A 16 -7.28 2.88 -11.64
CA TYR A 16 -7.65 1.72 -10.84
C TYR A 16 -7.10 1.83 -9.42
N ALA A 17 -5.81 2.13 -9.29
CA ALA A 17 -5.17 2.28 -7.98
C ALA A 17 -5.73 3.46 -7.18
N GLU A 18 -5.99 4.59 -7.84
CA GLU A 18 -6.61 5.77 -7.21
C GLU A 18 -8.04 5.50 -6.76
N ALA A 19 -8.85 4.80 -7.56
CA ALA A 19 -10.21 4.43 -7.17
C ALA A 19 -10.21 3.45 -5.98
N ALA A 20 -9.33 2.45 -6.00
CA ALA A 20 -9.17 1.51 -4.89
C ALA A 20 -8.75 2.24 -3.60
N PHE A 21 -7.75 3.13 -3.68
CA PHE A 21 -7.33 3.96 -2.55
C PHE A 21 -8.48 4.85 -2.03
N ALA A 22 -9.19 5.53 -2.93
CA ALA A 22 -10.30 6.41 -2.58
C ALA A 22 -11.44 5.68 -1.87
N SER A 23 -11.72 4.42 -2.23
CA SER A 23 -12.73 3.61 -1.53
C SER A 23 -12.36 3.28 -0.08
N CYS A 24 -11.07 3.34 0.28
CA CYS A 24 -10.56 2.92 1.59
C CYS A 24 -10.07 4.08 2.47
N ARG A 25 -9.73 5.24 1.89
CA ARG A 25 -9.01 6.33 2.59
C ARG A 25 -9.75 6.89 3.82
N ASP A 26 -11.08 6.82 3.82
CA ASP A 26 -11.92 7.39 4.88
C ASP A 26 -12.41 6.35 5.90
N VAL A 27 -12.03 5.07 5.73
CA VAL A 27 -12.37 4.00 6.68
C VAL A 27 -11.74 4.29 8.04
N ARG A 28 -12.57 4.20 9.10
CA ARG A 28 -12.17 4.46 10.49
C ARG A 28 -11.88 3.17 11.24
N LEU A 29 -10.88 3.21 12.11
CA LEU A 29 -10.65 2.17 13.12
C LEU A 29 -11.52 2.48 14.35
N PRO A 30 -12.52 1.64 14.70
CA PRO A 30 -13.43 1.93 15.80
C PRO A 30 -12.74 2.14 17.15
N ALA A 31 -11.64 1.41 17.40
CA ALA A 31 -10.94 1.44 18.67
C ALA A 31 -10.17 2.75 18.94
N THR A 32 -9.75 3.47 17.90
CA THR A 32 -8.91 4.67 18.04
C THR A 32 -9.56 5.94 17.48
N GLY A 33 -10.61 5.80 16.65
CA GLY A 33 -11.20 6.90 15.88
C GLY A 33 -10.31 7.41 14.73
N GLY A 34 -9.07 6.90 14.62
CA GLY A 34 -8.15 7.22 13.53
C GLY A 34 -8.56 6.58 12.20
N TYR A 35 -7.97 7.07 11.11
CA TYR A 35 -8.15 6.45 9.80
C TYR A 35 -7.32 5.17 9.70
N ALA A 36 -7.91 4.09 9.19
CA ALA A 36 -7.21 2.82 8.95
C ALA A 36 -6.02 3.01 8.00
N ILE A 37 -6.14 3.89 7.01
CA ILE A 37 -5.07 4.15 6.04
C ILE A 37 -3.80 4.70 6.70
N ALA A 38 -3.91 5.36 7.86
CA ALA A 38 -2.74 5.90 8.57
C ALA A 38 -1.77 4.79 9.00
N THR A 39 -2.28 3.60 9.32
CA THR A 39 -1.46 2.45 9.75
C THR A 39 -0.89 1.67 8.57
N MET A 40 -1.27 2.03 7.34
CA MET A 40 -0.89 1.35 6.10
C MET A 40 -0.12 2.27 5.15
N CYS A 41 0.40 3.41 5.65
CA CYS A 41 1.07 4.41 4.81
C CYS A 41 2.40 4.90 5.39
N GLY A 42 2.98 4.13 6.31
CA GLY A 42 4.27 4.40 6.94
C GLY A 42 4.37 5.82 7.50
N ARG A 43 5.51 6.48 7.21
CA ARG A 43 5.83 7.84 7.69
C ARG A 43 4.88 8.94 7.22
N TYR A 44 4.03 8.70 6.22
CA TYR A 44 3.17 9.71 5.63
C TYR A 44 1.88 9.94 6.43
N GLY A 45 1.49 9.00 7.28
CA GLY A 45 0.20 9.04 7.99
C GLY A 45 -0.98 9.12 7.02
N ALA A 46 -2.17 9.51 7.50
CA ALA A 46 -3.35 9.62 6.63
C ALA A 46 -3.33 10.86 5.73
N GLU A 47 -2.82 11.99 6.22
CA GLU A 47 -2.91 13.29 5.55
C GLU A 47 -2.07 13.35 4.27
N LEU A 48 -0.85 12.79 4.31
CA LEU A 48 0.06 12.77 3.16
C LEU A 48 0.01 11.44 2.40
N CYS A 49 -0.96 10.57 2.70
CA CYS A 49 -1.08 9.30 1.98
C CYS A 49 -1.62 9.52 0.56
N THR A 50 -1.02 8.83 -0.40
CA THR A 50 -1.48 8.75 -1.78
C THR A 50 -1.64 7.28 -2.18
N ALA A 51 -2.32 6.99 -3.28
CA ALA A 51 -2.46 5.63 -3.79
C ALA A 51 -1.09 4.95 -4.00
N GLN A 52 -0.10 5.68 -4.54
CA GLN A 52 1.27 5.19 -4.69
C GLN A 52 1.90 4.87 -3.33
N ARG A 53 1.91 5.82 -2.39
CA ARG A 53 2.55 5.62 -1.06
C ARG A 53 1.91 4.50 -0.26
N TRP A 54 0.60 4.33 -0.38
CA TRP A 54 -0.12 3.22 0.22
C TRP A 54 0.32 1.88 -0.37
N LEU A 55 0.35 1.75 -1.70
CA LEU A 55 0.81 0.53 -2.37
C LEU A 55 2.30 0.24 -2.13
N ASP A 56 3.15 1.27 -2.11
CA ASP A 56 4.56 1.16 -1.77
C ASP A 56 4.74 0.56 -0.37
N PHE A 57 3.95 1.03 0.60
CA PHE A 57 3.97 0.45 1.94
C PHE A 57 3.56 -1.02 1.92
N GLN A 58 2.51 -1.40 1.18
CA GLN A 58 2.07 -2.80 1.08
C GLN A 58 3.09 -3.71 0.39
N GLY A 59 3.95 -3.15 -0.48
CA GLY A 59 4.99 -3.88 -1.20
C GLY A 59 6.38 -3.83 -0.56
N ASP A 60 6.61 -3.02 0.47
CA ASP A 60 7.93 -2.86 1.09
C ASP A 60 8.22 -3.98 2.10
N LYS A 61 9.10 -4.92 1.73
CA LYS A 61 9.51 -6.03 2.61
C LYS A 61 10.17 -5.58 3.92
N ASN A 62 10.63 -4.34 4.00
CA ASN A 62 11.29 -3.80 5.20
C ASN A 62 10.30 -3.25 6.24
N ASN A 63 9.00 -3.21 5.92
CA ASN A 63 7.98 -2.75 6.86
C ASN A 63 7.64 -3.79 7.96
N GLY A 64 8.18 -5.01 7.87
CA GLY A 64 7.93 -6.12 8.81
C GLY A 64 6.60 -6.86 8.61
N LEU A 65 5.85 -6.55 7.55
CA LEU A 65 4.54 -7.10 7.21
C LEU A 65 4.52 -7.74 5.82
N ALA A 66 5.13 -7.11 4.82
CA ALA A 66 5.16 -7.63 3.46
C ALA A 66 6.19 -8.79 3.35
N PRO A 67 5.79 -9.97 2.81
CA PRO A 67 6.66 -11.15 2.80
C PRO A 67 7.74 -11.11 1.70
N LEU A 68 7.58 -10.28 0.68
CA LEU A 68 8.55 -10.04 -0.38
C LEU A 68 8.39 -8.64 -0.97
N GLN A 69 9.37 -8.19 -1.75
CA GLN A 69 9.32 -6.87 -2.38
C GLN A 69 8.38 -6.87 -3.59
N ILE A 70 7.49 -5.90 -3.64
CA ILE A 70 6.65 -5.60 -4.80
C ILE A 70 6.84 -4.13 -5.17
N GLU A 71 7.30 -3.86 -6.40
CA GLU A 71 7.34 -2.51 -6.94
C GLU A 71 6.04 -2.24 -7.71
N PHE A 72 5.17 -1.38 -7.18
CA PHE A 72 3.94 -0.98 -7.85
C PHE A 72 4.19 0.22 -8.77
N LEU A 73 3.88 0.07 -10.05
CA LEU A 73 4.00 1.12 -11.06
C LEU A 73 2.62 1.55 -11.54
N LEU A 74 2.25 2.81 -11.26
CA LEU A 74 0.96 3.39 -11.62
C LEU A 74 1.04 4.18 -12.93
N LEU A 75 0.65 3.50 -14.02
CA LEU A 75 0.70 4.00 -15.39
C LEU A 75 -0.49 4.90 -15.73
#